data_AF-A0A2P8AJ46-F1
#
_entry.id   AF-A0A2P8AJ46-F1
#
_cell.length_a   1.000
_cell.length_b   1.000
_cell.length_c   1.000
_cell.angle_alpha   90.00
_cell.angle_beta   90.00
_cell.angle_gamma   90.00
#
_symmetry.space_group_name_H-M   'P 1'
#
loop_
_entity.id
_entity.type
_entity.pdbx_description
1 polymer ?
#
loop_
_entity_poly.entity_id
_entity_poly.type
_entity_poly.pdbx_seq_one_letter_code
_entity_poly.pdbx_strand_id
1 'polypeptide(L)'
;MYTSTLLAGCLSLLATCASAQGGAGHKYLHGADGMGRMVRQHKQIVKKQAPSLVADGAASPTLVADGACTHGPRNRACWRDGFSVATDFDQKHPTNGKTRTYNFEISEAPCNPDGNGEVMCQLVNGQYPGPVLWAEWGDYLSINVKNSLPANGTSLHWHGIRQLNSPGSDGVNGITECPIAPGDSFTYEFQATQFGTSWYHSHFSVQYGAGVAGPIVIDGPATANYDIDLGSFWVTDWYYEGAWNLNVQALQALQQGGGPSPADTILVNGTGKSANGGSYAQVTLQPGKKHRLRLINPSVDNYIRVKLDNHPLTIISADFIPTTPMPNNDWILFGPGQRYDVVFGANATAGSYWFRAEVAGDCLSSNNGKGRAVFTYEGQQPTEPADSNEAPPQDGCNELLPVPFWKQPVDSATFDNQVEDLTVALTQASFTTNGKNLVAWALNFTAMNIDWGYPTLQYVMDGNNSFPKSYDVIEIPNQGTWTYWIVQTLQNTLGPDAIAAPPPPHPIHLHGHDFFVIGHGNGQFDRASAALNFNNPPRRDTATLPSKGWLALAFPANNPGTWLMHCHIAVHIGQGLGVQFLESKNQIVMPDQGKFKSQCDNWNKFQAGMPYKKYDSGL
;
A
#
# COMPACT_ATOMS: atom_id res chain seq x y z
N MET A 1 9.97 -63.27 13.34
CA MET A 1 8.89 -63.68 12.42
C MET A 1 8.75 -62.52 11.43
N TYR A 2 9.06 -62.60 10.12
CA TYR A 2 8.76 -63.64 9.11
C TYR A 2 7.25 -63.93 9.06
N THR A 3 6.49 -63.83 7.95
CA THR A 3 6.72 -63.57 6.49
C THR A 3 5.40 -62.98 5.91
N SER A 4 5.28 -62.23 4.81
CA SER A 4 5.74 -62.35 3.39
C SER A 4 4.94 -63.31 2.49
N THR A 5 3.92 -62.80 1.78
CA THR A 5 3.23 -63.36 0.57
C THR A 5 2.47 -62.19 -0.13
N LEU A 6 2.46 -61.92 -1.45
CA LEU A 6 2.41 -62.71 -2.71
C LEU A 6 1.00 -63.33 -2.94
N LEU A 7 0.34 -63.30 -4.12
CA LEU A 7 0.66 -62.82 -5.49
C LEU A 7 -0.64 -62.44 -6.28
N ALA A 8 -0.51 -62.00 -7.55
CA ALA A 8 -1.54 -61.46 -8.46
C ALA A 8 -2.15 -62.45 -9.50
N GLY A 9 -3.17 -61.98 -10.24
CA GLY A 9 -3.76 -62.56 -11.47
C GLY A 9 -5.00 -63.46 -11.26
N CYS A 10 -5.90 -63.76 -12.22
CA CYS A 10 -6.27 -63.30 -13.59
C CYS A 10 -7.73 -63.87 -13.88
N LEU A 11 -8.43 -63.87 -15.04
CA LEU A 11 -8.21 -63.49 -16.46
C LEU A 11 -9.59 -63.33 -17.20
N SER A 12 -9.72 -62.46 -18.22
CA SER A 12 -10.67 -62.56 -19.38
C SER A 12 -12.21 -62.53 -19.11
N LEU A 13 -13.17 -62.37 -20.07
CA LEU A 13 -13.20 -62.45 -21.56
C LEU A 13 -14.08 -61.37 -22.26
N LEU A 14 -13.85 -61.28 -23.58
CA LEU A 14 -14.43 -60.49 -24.69
C LEU A 14 -15.97 -60.31 -24.85
N ALA A 15 -16.35 -59.03 -25.06
CA ALA A 15 -17.08 -58.43 -26.21
C ALA A 15 -18.35 -59.04 -26.87
N THR A 16 -19.34 -58.17 -27.13
CA THR A 16 -20.23 -58.14 -28.33
C THR A 16 -20.73 -56.69 -28.59
N CYS A 17 -21.35 -56.41 -29.74
CA CYS A 17 -21.54 -55.03 -30.27
C CYS A 17 -22.98 -54.47 -30.14
N ALA A 18 -23.12 -53.13 -30.05
CA ALA A 18 -23.72 -52.25 -31.08
C ALA A 18 -24.48 -51.00 -30.56
N SER A 19 -24.06 -49.80 -31.01
CA SER A 19 -24.84 -48.53 -31.12
C SER A 19 -25.44 -47.89 -29.83
N ALA A 20 -25.61 -46.57 -29.68
CA ALA A 20 -25.46 -45.44 -30.62
C ALA A 20 -24.99 -44.12 -29.92
N GLN A 21 -24.47 -43.19 -30.74
CA GLN A 21 -24.43 -41.72 -30.61
C GLN A 21 -24.34 -41.02 -29.23
N GLY A 22 -23.31 -40.17 -29.07
CA GLY A 22 -23.35 -39.03 -28.12
C GLY A 22 -21.98 -38.65 -27.54
N GLY A 23 -21.40 -37.52 -27.97
CA GLY A 23 -20.19 -36.95 -27.36
C GLY A 23 -19.28 -36.19 -28.34
N ALA A 24 -19.20 -34.87 -28.20
CA ALA A 24 -18.22 -34.05 -28.91
C ALA A 24 -16.87 -34.09 -28.17
N GLY A 25 -15.82 -34.58 -28.84
CA GLY A 25 -14.50 -34.73 -28.22
C GLY A 25 -13.72 -33.41 -28.17
N HIS A 26 -13.48 -32.89 -26.96
CA HIS A 26 -12.49 -31.84 -26.74
C HIS A 26 -11.08 -32.38 -27.05
N LYS A 27 -10.32 -31.68 -27.90
CA LYS A 27 -8.88 -31.91 -28.09
C LYS A 27 -8.10 -30.73 -27.54
N TYR A 28 -7.45 -30.93 -26.41
CA TYR A 28 -6.37 -30.05 -25.96
C TYR A 28 -5.16 -30.23 -26.87
N LEU A 29 -4.50 -29.12 -27.23
CA LEU A 29 -3.21 -29.10 -27.92
C LEU A 29 -2.34 -28.03 -27.26
N HIS A 30 -1.61 -28.42 -26.22
CA HIS A 30 -0.42 -27.68 -25.81
C HIS A 30 0.76 -28.14 -26.66
N GLY A 31 1.48 -27.17 -27.23
CA GLY A 31 2.72 -27.38 -27.95
C GLY A 31 3.50 -26.08 -27.96
N ALA A 32 4.56 -26.01 -27.17
CA ALA A 32 5.49 -24.89 -27.15
C ALA A 32 6.71 -25.22 -28.02
N ASP A 33 7.29 -24.20 -28.66
CA ASP A 33 8.61 -24.30 -29.28
C ASP A 33 9.66 -23.49 -28.50
N GLY A 34 10.93 -23.83 -28.69
CA GLY A 34 12.02 -23.48 -27.77
C GLY A 34 12.50 -22.02 -27.80
N MET A 35 11.72 -21.06 -28.30
CA MET A 35 12.11 -19.64 -28.37
C MET A 35 11.02 -18.62 -28.00
N GLY A 36 9.88 -19.05 -27.44
CA GLY A 36 9.10 -18.23 -26.50
C GLY A 36 8.60 -16.85 -26.97
N ARG A 37 8.31 -16.67 -28.27
CA ARG A 37 7.79 -15.40 -28.83
C ARG A 37 6.51 -15.60 -29.64
N MET A 38 5.37 -15.16 -29.10
CA MET A 38 4.17 -14.96 -29.91
C MET A 38 4.20 -13.60 -30.62
N VAL A 39 4.34 -13.61 -31.94
CA VAL A 39 4.12 -12.43 -32.80
C VAL A 39 2.88 -12.68 -33.65
N ARG A 40 1.79 -11.92 -33.42
CA ARG A 40 0.59 -11.97 -34.28
C ARG A 40 0.51 -10.76 -35.21
N GLN A 41 0.65 -11.03 -36.51
CA GLN A 41 0.51 -10.04 -37.57
C GLN A 41 -0.89 -9.39 -37.54
N HIS A 42 -0.93 -8.07 -37.40
CA HIS A 42 -2.15 -7.30 -37.57
C HIS A 42 -2.48 -7.13 -39.06
N LYS A 43 -3.58 -7.74 -39.53
CA LYS A 43 -4.20 -7.36 -40.81
C LYS A 43 -5.19 -6.22 -40.58
N GLN A 44 -4.85 -5.03 -41.04
CA GLN A 44 -5.77 -3.90 -41.07
C GLN A 44 -6.99 -4.21 -41.95
N ILE A 45 -8.20 -3.98 -41.42
CA ILE A 45 -9.40 -3.74 -42.22
C ILE A 45 -10.09 -2.50 -41.64
N VAL A 46 -9.79 -1.33 -42.22
CA VAL A 46 -10.43 -0.08 -41.84
C VAL A 46 -11.85 -0.03 -42.41
N LYS A 47 -12.86 -0.05 -41.53
CA LYS A 47 -14.22 0.39 -41.86
C LYS A 47 -14.53 1.67 -41.11
N LYS A 48 -14.64 2.78 -41.83
CA LYS A 48 -15.23 4.01 -41.29
C LYS A 48 -16.73 3.79 -41.06
N GLN A 49 -17.22 4.12 -39.87
CA GLN A 49 -18.63 4.41 -39.65
C GLN A 49 -18.76 5.85 -39.11
N ALA A 50 -19.88 6.50 -39.42
CA ALA A 50 -20.13 7.90 -39.09
C ALA A 50 -20.67 8.03 -37.65
N PRO A 51 -20.50 9.19 -36.99
CA PRO A 51 -20.97 9.40 -35.63
C PRO A 51 -22.51 9.38 -35.57
N SER A 52 -23.06 8.46 -34.77
CA SER A 52 -24.47 8.44 -34.42
C SER A 52 -24.73 9.32 -33.20
N LEU A 53 -25.47 10.42 -33.40
CA LEU A 53 -26.02 11.21 -32.30
C LEU A 53 -27.02 10.34 -31.50
N VAL A 54 -26.83 10.27 -30.19
CA VAL A 54 -27.79 9.70 -29.23
C VAL A 54 -28.11 10.82 -28.23
N ALA A 55 -29.40 10.99 -27.90
CA ALA A 55 -29.89 12.17 -27.19
C ALA A 55 -29.73 12.06 -25.66
N ASP A 56 -29.60 13.21 -25.00
CA ASP A 56 -29.64 13.34 -23.54
C ASP A 56 -30.94 12.79 -22.94
N GLY A 57 -30.83 12.10 -21.80
CA GLY A 57 -31.99 11.46 -21.16
C GLY A 57 -31.77 10.84 -19.78
N ALA A 58 -30.64 11.09 -19.12
CA ALA A 58 -30.36 10.61 -17.76
C ALA A 58 -30.21 11.80 -16.80
N ALA A 59 -31.06 11.86 -15.78
CA ALA A 59 -31.04 12.95 -14.80
C ALA A 59 -29.81 12.82 -13.87
N SER A 60 -28.75 13.55 -14.18
CA SER A 60 -27.61 13.68 -13.27
C SER A 60 -28.06 14.34 -11.97
N PRO A 61 -27.83 13.74 -10.79
CA PRO A 61 -28.10 14.38 -9.51
C PRO A 61 -27.00 15.41 -9.26
N THR A 62 -27.13 16.59 -9.87
CA THR A 62 -26.23 17.71 -9.60
C THR A 62 -26.42 18.16 -8.16
N LEU A 63 -25.56 17.65 -7.28
CA LEU A 63 -25.28 18.22 -5.97
C LEU A 63 -24.54 19.55 -6.19
N VAL A 64 -25.29 20.57 -6.61
CA VAL A 64 -24.79 21.93 -6.77
C VAL A 64 -24.26 22.38 -5.42
N ALA A 65 -22.99 22.79 -5.37
CA ALA A 65 -22.38 23.25 -4.12
C ALA A 65 -23.09 24.52 -3.62
N ASP A 66 -23.51 24.51 -2.35
CA ASP A 66 -24.11 25.68 -1.71
C ASP A 66 -23.16 26.88 -1.74
N GLY A 67 -23.70 28.04 -2.12
CA GLY A 67 -22.94 29.29 -2.16
C GLY A 67 -22.47 29.69 -0.76
N ALA A 68 -21.14 29.64 -0.55
CA ALA A 68 -20.47 30.09 0.67
C ALA A 68 -21.00 29.47 1.99
N CYS A 69 -21.19 28.14 2.00
CA CYS A 69 -21.27 27.41 3.27
C CYS A 69 -19.98 27.59 4.10
N THR A 70 -20.09 27.54 5.43
CA THR A 70 -18.93 27.62 6.34
C THR A 70 -18.52 26.23 6.82
N HIS A 71 -17.30 25.79 6.49
CA HIS A 71 -16.72 24.59 7.11
C HIS A 71 -16.56 24.78 8.62
N GLY A 72 -16.97 23.79 9.40
CA GLY A 72 -16.78 23.79 10.85
C GLY A 72 -17.51 22.65 11.56
N PRO A 73 -17.54 22.63 12.91
CA PRO A 73 -18.03 21.51 13.72
C PRO A 73 -19.43 20.95 13.37
N ARG A 74 -20.31 21.78 12.83
CA ARG A 74 -21.69 21.41 12.45
C ARG A 74 -21.90 21.27 10.94
N ASN A 75 -20.88 21.54 10.13
CA ASN A 75 -20.91 21.39 8.67
C ASN A 75 -19.50 21.05 8.14
N ARG A 76 -18.99 19.88 8.52
CA ARG A 76 -17.70 19.37 8.02
C ARG A 76 -17.77 18.92 6.56
N ALA A 77 -18.96 18.63 6.02
CA ALA A 77 -19.18 18.25 4.62
C ALA A 77 -18.90 19.41 3.64
N CYS A 78 -19.07 20.66 4.08
CA CYS A 78 -18.64 21.86 3.35
C CYS A 78 -17.11 22.02 3.41
N TRP A 79 -16.51 22.66 2.39
CA TRP A 79 -15.15 23.20 2.46
C TRP A 79 -15.14 24.73 2.31
N ARG A 80 -14.87 25.23 1.10
CA ARG A 80 -14.87 26.65 0.71
C ARG A 80 -15.00 26.77 -0.81
N ASP A 81 -15.32 27.95 -1.33
CA ASP A 81 -15.21 28.28 -2.76
C ASP A 81 -15.93 27.32 -3.74
N GLY A 82 -17.06 26.74 -3.30
CA GLY A 82 -17.84 25.77 -4.08
C GLY A 82 -17.31 24.33 -4.03
N PHE A 83 -16.41 24.01 -3.10
CA PHE A 83 -15.91 22.66 -2.83
C PHE A 83 -16.55 22.04 -1.58
N SER A 84 -16.77 20.73 -1.61
CA SER A 84 -17.38 19.95 -0.53
C SER A 84 -16.93 18.49 -0.59
N VAL A 85 -17.34 17.66 0.37
CA VAL A 85 -17.08 16.21 0.35
C VAL A 85 -17.85 15.46 -0.75
N ALA A 86 -18.78 16.14 -1.43
CA ALA A 86 -19.46 15.64 -2.64
C ALA A 86 -18.73 16.05 -3.94
N THR A 87 -17.62 16.79 -3.85
CA THR A 87 -16.82 17.15 -5.02
C THR A 87 -15.86 16.03 -5.37
N ASP A 88 -15.99 15.50 -6.59
CA ASP A 88 -15.02 14.60 -7.23
C ASP A 88 -13.65 15.29 -7.31
N PHE A 89 -12.72 14.84 -6.48
CA PHE A 89 -11.36 15.42 -6.42
C PHE A 89 -10.45 14.94 -7.55
N ASP A 90 -10.82 13.86 -8.27
CA ASP A 90 -10.04 13.41 -9.44
C ASP A 90 -10.25 14.32 -10.65
N GLN A 91 -11.47 14.86 -10.76
CA GLN A 91 -11.89 15.78 -11.82
C GLN A 91 -11.65 17.25 -11.43
N LYS A 92 -11.77 17.60 -10.14
CA LYS A 92 -11.61 19.00 -9.68
C LYS A 92 -11.19 19.13 -8.22
N HIS A 93 -9.96 19.55 -8.00
CA HIS A 93 -9.47 20.08 -6.72
C HIS A 93 -9.46 21.63 -6.71
N PRO A 94 -9.43 22.29 -5.54
CA PRO A 94 -9.20 23.73 -5.46
C PRO A 94 -7.77 24.10 -5.87
N THR A 95 -7.58 25.34 -6.28
CA THR A 95 -6.27 25.96 -6.54
C THR A 95 -6.24 27.30 -5.80
N ASN A 96 -5.46 27.38 -4.72
CA ASN A 96 -5.50 28.51 -3.80
C ASN A 96 -4.25 29.42 -3.84
N GLY A 97 -3.25 29.05 -4.65
CA GLY A 97 -2.00 29.79 -4.85
C GLY A 97 -1.03 29.78 -3.65
N LYS A 98 -1.26 28.97 -2.62
CA LYS A 98 -0.37 28.81 -1.47
C LYS A 98 0.66 27.72 -1.74
N THR A 99 1.91 27.98 -1.40
CA THR A 99 2.96 26.95 -1.30
C THR A 99 3.28 26.66 0.16
N ARG A 100 3.34 25.38 0.54
CA ARG A 100 3.89 24.90 1.80
C ARG A 100 5.32 24.44 1.58
N THR A 101 6.27 25.17 2.14
CA THR A 101 7.69 24.81 2.07
C THR A 101 8.10 24.07 3.34
N TYR A 102 8.69 22.90 3.17
CA TYR A 102 9.23 22.06 4.25
C TYR A 102 10.72 21.83 4.04
N ASN A 103 11.46 21.65 5.14
CA ASN A 103 12.85 21.22 5.13
C ASN A 103 12.96 20.01 6.06
N PHE A 104 13.35 18.87 5.51
CA PHE A 104 13.55 17.60 6.19
C PHE A 104 15.02 17.20 6.10
N GLU A 105 15.70 17.10 7.23
CA GLU A 105 17.03 16.51 7.36
C GLU A 105 16.89 15.08 7.90
N ILE A 106 17.42 14.11 7.15
CA ILE A 106 17.39 12.68 7.51
C ILE A 106 18.76 12.34 8.10
N SER A 107 18.81 11.97 9.39
CA SER A 107 20.06 11.77 10.13
C SER A 107 20.00 10.61 11.13
N GLU A 108 21.16 10.06 11.49
CA GLU A 108 21.26 9.01 12.52
C GLU A 108 21.29 9.61 13.93
N ALA A 109 20.51 9.05 14.84
CA ALA A 109 20.49 9.41 16.26
C ALA A 109 20.00 8.25 17.14
N PRO A 110 20.51 8.14 18.40
CA PRO A 110 19.94 7.22 19.38
C PRO A 110 18.46 7.52 19.67
N CYS A 111 17.65 6.47 19.77
CA CYS A 111 16.23 6.54 20.07
C CYS A 111 15.83 5.43 21.05
N ASN A 112 14.88 5.72 21.95
CA ASN A 112 14.41 4.78 22.97
C ASN A 112 12.91 5.02 23.25
N PRO A 113 12.01 4.69 22.29
CA PRO A 113 10.61 5.14 22.31
C PRO A 113 9.75 4.48 23.40
N ASP A 114 10.15 3.32 23.91
CA ASP A 114 9.43 2.55 24.95
C ASP A 114 10.22 2.36 26.26
N GLY A 115 11.40 2.96 26.36
CA GLY A 115 12.30 2.83 27.50
C GLY A 115 13.08 1.51 27.58
N ASN A 116 12.95 0.59 26.62
CA ASN A 116 13.62 -0.71 26.72
C ASN A 116 15.13 -0.66 26.39
N GLY A 117 15.60 0.36 25.68
CA GLY A 117 17.01 0.57 25.36
C GLY A 117 17.23 1.56 24.22
N GLU A 118 18.42 2.17 24.15
CA GLU A 118 18.79 2.99 23.00
C GLU A 118 19.15 2.09 21.81
N VAL A 119 18.46 2.30 20.69
CA VAL A 119 18.83 1.77 19.36
C VAL A 119 19.20 2.94 18.44
N MET A 120 19.93 2.67 17.36
CA MET A 120 20.26 3.73 16.38
C MET A 120 19.12 3.88 15.38
N CYS A 121 18.35 4.96 15.48
CA CYS A 121 17.36 5.32 14.48
C CYS A 121 17.97 6.12 13.34
N GLN A 122 17.33 6.08 12.18
CA GLN A 122 17.44 7.06 11.10
C GLN A 122 16.17 7.93 11.15
N LEU A 123 16.30 9.21 11.52
CA LEU A 123 15.19 10.09 11.90
C LEU A 123 15.03 11.27 10.93
N VAL A 124 13.78 11.73 10.77
CA VAL A 124 13.47 12.97 10.05
C VAL A 124 13.41 14.12 11.06
N ASN A 125 14.24 15.15 10.88
CA ASN A 125 14.39 16.29 11.79
C ASN A 125 14.58 15.86 13.27
N GLY A 126 15.28 14.74 13.50
CA GLY A 126 15.58 14.21 14.84
C GLY A 126 14.36 13.71 15.63
N GLN A 127 13.26 13.37 14.97
CA GLN A 127 12.00 12.96 15.60
C GLN A 127 11.52 11.59 15.08
N TYR A 128 10.88 10.81 15.97
CA TYR A 128 10.12 9.60 15.61
C TYR A 128 8.69 9.67 16.20
N PRO A 129 7.63 9.57 15.37
CA PRO A 129 7.65 9.69 13.91
C PRO A 129 8.23 11.04 13.47
N GLY A 130 8.56 11.15 12.19
CA GLY A 130 8.95 12.42 11.58
C GLY A 130 7.86 13.50 11.71
N PRO A 131 8.20 14.79 11.51
CA PRO A 131 7.25 15.89 11.65
C PRO A 131 6.01 15.73 10.77
N VAL A 132 4.85 16.18 11.27
CA VAL A 132 3.60 16.21 10.49
C VAL A 132 3.78 17.14 9.29
N LEU A 133 3.71 16.58 8.09
CA LEU A 133 3.53 17.35 6.87
C LEU A 133 2.06 17.74 6.80
N TRP A 134 1.77 19.04 6.84
CA TRP A 134 0.42 19.59 6.92
C TRP A 134 0.14 20.56 5.77
N ALA A 135 -0.99 20.37 5.11
CA ALA A 135 -1.48 21.21 4.05
C ALA A 135 -3.00 21.35 4.11
N GLU A 136 -3.55 22.34 3.42
CA GLU A 136 -4.95 22.37 3.03
C GLU A 136 -5.12 21.77 1.63
N TRP A 137 -6.30 21.22 1.34
CA TRP A 137 -6.67 20.81 -0.02
C TRP A 137 -6.50 22.00 -0.99
N GLY A 138 -5.75 21.77 -2.07
CA GLY A 138 -5.38 22.79 -3.07
C GLY A 138 -4.14 23.62 -2.77
N ASP A 139 -3.42 23.36 -1.66
CA ASP A 139 -2.05 23.88 -1.45
C ASP A 139 -1.05 23.15 -2.37
N TYR A 140 -0.05 23.87 -2.86
CA TYR A 140 1.14 23.28 -3.49
C TYR A 140 2.19 22.98 -2.41
N LEU A 141 2.98 21.93 -2.56
CA LEU A 141 4.02 21.53 -1.62
C LEU A 141 5.39 21.56 -2.28
N SER A 142 6.39 21.98 -1.51
CA SER A 142 7.80 22.01 -1.90
C SER A 142 8.62 21.55 -0.70
N ILE A 143 9.02 20.27 -0.70
CA ILE A 143 9.73 19.65 0.43
C ILE A 143 11.19 19.45 0.05
N ASN A 144 12.08 20.25 0.62
CA ASN A 144 13.52 20.02 0.54
C ASN A 144 13.88 18.86 1.48
N VAL A 145 14.56 17.85 0.95
CA VAL A 145 15.00 16.66 1.70
C VAL A 145 16.51 16.56 1.59
N LYS A 146 17.19 16.68 2.73
CA LYS A 146 18.64 16.55 2.87
C LYS A 146 18.99 15.18 3.46
N ASN A 147 19.87 14.45 2.81
CA ASN A 147 20.42 13.21 3.35
C ASN A 147 21.69 13.51 4.16
N SER A 148 21.63 13.35 5.48
CA SER A 148 22.76 13.45 6.41
C SER A 148 23.15 12.08 7.01
N LEU A 149 22.68 10.98 6.43
CA LEU A 149 23.09 9.63 6.80
C LEU A 149 24.54 9.36 6.35
N PRO A 150 25.32 8.54 7.07
CA PRO A 150 26.73 8.30 6.73
C PRO A 150 26.93 7.31 5.58
N ALA A 151 25.96 6.42 5.32
CA ALA A 151 26.19 5.22 4.50
C ALA A 151 25.03 4.78 3.58
N ASN A 152 23.80 5.27 3.78
CA ASN A 152 22.65 4.93 2.95
C ASN A 152 22.27 6.07 2.00
N GLY A 153 21.73 5.72 0.83
CA GLY A 153 20.86 6.63 0.12
C GLY A 153 19.54 6.84 0.87
N THR A 154 18.68 7.69 0.32
CA THR A 154 17.29 7.82 0.76
C THR A 154 16.44 8.34 -0.40
N SER A 155 15.16 8.00 -0.40
CA SER A 155 14.12 8.57 -1.26
C SER A 155 12.87 8.67 -0.38
N LEU A 156 12.09 9.75 -0.44
CA LEU A 156 10.85 9.84 0.33
C LEU A 156 9.63 9.66 -0.56
N HIS A 157 8.96 8.52 -0.42
CA HIS A 157 7.65 8.30 -1.00
C HIS A 157 6.55 8.99 -0.18
N TRP A 158 5.52 9.47 -0.87
CA TRP A 158 4.40 10.22 -0.31
C TRP A 158 3.14 9.37 -0.40
N HIS A 159 3.04 8.34 0.45
CA HIS A 159 2.03 7.27 0.39
C HIS A 159 0.65 7.75 -0.03
N GLY A 160 0.10 7.17 -1.10
CA GLY A 160 -1.25 7.45 -1.58
C GLY A 160 -1.47 8.86 -2.18
N ILE A 161 -0.48 9.77 -2.16
CA ILE A 161 -0.54 11.01 -2.93
C ILE A 161 -0.50 10.63 -4.41
N ARG A 162 -1.53 11.04 -5.15
CA ARG A 162 -1.71 10.66 -6.57
C ARG A 162 -0.58 11.12 -7.50
N GLN A 163 0.30 12.05 -7.08
CA GLN A 163 1.38 12.61 -7.92
C GLN A 163 0.91 13.07 -9.32
N LEU A 164 -0.29 13.64 -9.39
CA LEU A 164 -0.96 13.99 -10.64
C LEU A 164 -0.18 15.08 -11.38
N ASN A 165 0.44 14.74 -12.51
CA ASN A 165 1.41 15.55 -13.25
C ASN A 165 2.76 15.80 -12.53
N SER A 166 3.08 15.04 -11.48
CA SER A 166 4.36 15.10 -10.74
C SER A 166 5.03 13.73 -10.52
N PRO A 167 5.07 12.80 -11.51
CA PRO A 167 5.64 11.46 -11.32
C PRO A 167 7.13 11.48 -10.89
N GLY A 168 7.90 12.47 -11.36
CA GLY A 168 9.27 12.73 -10.90
C GLY A 168 9.39 13.32 -9.48
N SER A 169 8.33 13.26 -8.68
CA SER A 169 8.33 13.56 -7.23
C SER A 169 7.64 12.46 -6.40
N ASP A 170 7.39 11.27 -6.99
CA ASP A 170 6.84 10.12 -6.26
C ASP A 170 7.81 9.50 -5.26
N GLY A 171 9.13 9.73 -5.41
CA GLY A 171 10.12 9.33 -4.42
C GLY A 171 10.42 7.83 -4.33
N VAL A 172 10.41 7.13 -5.47
CA VAL A 172 10.71 5.70 -5.55
C VAL A 172 12.06 5.49 -6.25
N ASN A 173 13.11 5.24 -5.47
CA ASN A 173 14.45 5.07 -6.04
C ASN A 173 14.59 3.87 -6.98
N GLY A 174 15.21 4.07 -8.14
CA GLY A 174 15.31 3.07 -9.20
C GLY A 174 14.06 2.96 -10.09
N ILE A 175 13.00 3.71 -9.78
CA ILE A 175 11.79 3.84 -10.63
C ILE A 175 11.62 5.30 -11.07
N THR A 176 11.28 6.21 -10.14
CA THR A 176 11.00 7.62 -10.45
C THR A 176 12.17 8.56 -10.22
N GLU A 177 13.21 8.14 -9.48
CA GLU A 177 14.42 8.93 -9.22
C GLU A 177 15.62 8.03 -8.85
N CYS A 178 16.83 8.61 -8.75
CA CYS A 178 17.95 7.97 -8.04
C CYS A 178 17.90 8.36 -6.55
N PRO A 179 18.39 7.54 -5.60
CA PRO A 179 18.43 7.94 -4.20
C PRO A 179 19.24 9.22 -3.98
N ILE A 180 18.78 10.07 -3.07
CA ILE A 180 19.55 11.23 -2.57
C ILE A 180 20.80 10.68 -1.88
N ALA A 181 21.99 11.05 -2.38
CA ALA A 181 23.26 10.56 -1.84
C ALA A 181 23.59 11.21 -0.47
N PRO A 182 24.37 10.54 0.40
CA PRO A 182 24.93 11.16 1.61
C PRO A 182 25.58 12.53 1.37
N GLY A 183 25.09 13.53 2.11
CA GLY A 183 25.50 14.94 2.02
C GLY A 183 24.79 15.76 0.95
N ASP A 184 23.93 15.15 0.12
CA ASP A 184 23.19 15.81 -0.96
C ASP A 184 21.77 16.23 -0.52
N SER A 185 21.04 16.94 -1.40
CA SER A 185 19.65 17.33 -1.13
C SER A 185 18.81 17.42 -2.41
N PHE A 186 17.59 16.89 -2.35
CA PHE A 186 16.59 17.02 -3.42
C PHE A 186 15.41 17.90 -2.96
N THR A 187 14.49 18.24 -3.87
CA THR A 187 13.27 18.96 -3.51
C THR A 187 12.10 18.40 -4.31
N TYR A 188 11.17 17.77 -3.60
CA TYR A 188 9.93 17.19 -4.14
C TYR A 188 8.87 18.28 -4.25
N GLU A 189 8.20 18.39 -5.41
CA GLU A 189 7.31 19.51 -5.73
C GLU A 189 6.00 19.03 -6.37
N PHE A 190 4.90 19.05 -5.61
CA PHE A 190 3.60 18.47 -6.03
C PHE A 190 2.38 19.19 -5.43
N GLN A 191 1.20 18.95 -6.01
CA GLN A 191 -0.07 19.59 -5.63
C GLN A 191 -0.89 18.68 -4.70
N ALA A 192 -1.45 19.22 -3.61
CA ALA A 192 -2.45 18.52 -2.79
C ALA A 192 -3.80 18.37 -3.52
N THR A 193 -3.93 17.36 -4.37
CA THR A 193 -5.14 17.08 -5.16
C THR A 193 -6.18 16.25 -4.40
N GLN A 194 -5.77 15.38 -3.48
CA GLN A 194 -6.64 14.68 -2.51
C GLN A 194 -6.72 15.45 -1.17
N PHE A 195 -7.54 14.96 -0.23
CA PHE A 195 -7.59 15.42 1.16
C PHE A 195 -7.91 14.25 2.11
N GLY A 196 -7.45 14.30 3.36
CA GLY A 196 -7.59 13.20 4.32
C GLY A 196 -6.30 12.98 5.12
N THR A 197 -5.95 11.70 5.30
CA THR A 197 -4.81 11.26 6.12
C THR A 197 -3.94 10.29 5.34
N SER A 198 -2.63 10.54 5.37
CA SER A 198 -1.64 9.57 4.92
C SER A 198 -0.32 9.73 5.67
N TRP A 199 0.79 9.35 5.05
CA TRP A 199 2.12 9.35 5.59
C TRP A 199 3.15 9.46 4.47
N TYR A 200 4.38 9.84 4.82
CA TYR A 200 5.55 9.72 3.97
C TYR A 200 6.52 8.74 4.62
N HIS A 201 7.31 8.05 3.82
CA HIS A 201 8.30 7.09 4.30
C HIS A 201 9.46 6.94 3.31
N SER A 202 10.57 6.40 3.78
CA SER A 202 11.65 6.02 2.87
C SER A 202 11.26 4.83 1.98
N HIS A 203 11.69 4.88 0.72
CA HIS A 203 11.61 3.75 -0.22
C HIS A 203 13.00 3.17 -0.55
N PHE A 204 14.03 3.50 0.25
CA PHE A 204 15.37 2.95 0.13
C PHE A 204 15.48 1.64 0.92
N SER A 205 14.98 0.53 0.33
CA SER A 205 14.81 -0.74 1.05
C SER A 205 14.00 -0.54 2.34
N VAL A 206 14.21 -1.38 3.36
CA VAL A 206 13.52 -1.32 4.68
C VAL A 206 13.85 -0.09 5.55
N GLN A 207 14.43 0.98 5.01
CA GLN A 207 14.89 2.16 5.75
C GLN A 207 13.79 2.85 6.58
N TYR A 208 12.53 2.81 6.15
CA TYR A 208 11.44 3.43 6.93
C TYR A 208 11.26 2.77 8.31
N GLY A 209 11.50 1.45 8.40
CA GLY A 209 11.49 0.71 9.67
C GLY A 209 12.68 1.02 10.59
N ALA A 210 13.66 1.80 10.13
CA ALA A 210 14.71 2.39 10.99
C ALA A 210 14.32 3.78 11.53
N GLY A 211 13.16 4.33 11.13
CA GLY A 211 12.63 5.60 11.65
C GLY A 211 12.29 6.65 10.59
N VAL A 212 12.65 6.43 9.32
CA VAL A 212 12.49 7.43 8.23
C VAL A 212 11.06 7.40 7.69
N ALA A 213 10.10 7.84 8.51
CA ALA A 213 8.69 7.97 8.16
C ALA A 213 7.97 8.97 9.07
N GLY A 214 6.90 9.60 8.59
CA GLY A 214 6.06 10.52 9.35
C GLY A 214 4.70 10.80 8.70
N PRO A 215 3.74 11.41 9.41
CA PRO A 215 2.36 11.54 8.92
C PRO A 215 2.17 12.72 7.95
N ILE A 216 1.23 12.53 7.01
CA ILE A 216 0.67 13.55 6.11
C ILE A 216 -0.77 13.84 6.55
N VAL A 217 -1.07 15.11 6.77
CA VAL A 217 -2.44 15.59 6.99
C VAL A 217 -2.75 16.64 5.92
N ILE A 218 -3.73 16.34 5.06
CA ILE A 218 -4.27 17.32 4.11
C ILE A 218 -5.69 17.65 4.54
N ASP A 219 -5.89 18.85 5.09
CA ASP A 219 -7.20 19.27 5.59
C ASP A 219 -8.17 19.62 4.46
N GLY A 220 -9.39 19.14 4.64
CA GLY A 220 -10.48 19.22 3.70
C GLY A 220 -11.81 18.89 4.38
N PRO A 221 -12.88 18.71 3.60
CA PRO A 221 -14.19 18.36 4.14
C PRO A 221 -14.22 16.89 4.64
N ALA A 222 -15.28 16.52 5.35
CA ALA A 222 -15.45 15.17 5.91
C ALA A 222 -16.93 14.74 5.93
N THR A 223 -17.16 13.42 5.91
CA THR A 223 -18.51 12.82 5.74
C THR A 223 -19.32 12.75 7.03
N ALA A 224 -18.70 13.05 8.19
CA ALA A 224 -19.41 13.26 9.46
C ALA A 224 -18.93 14.53 10.19
N ASN A 225 -19.84 15.11 10.98
CA ASN A 225 -19.56 16.26 11.84
C ASN A 225 -18.78 15.88 13.10
N TYR A 226 -17.70 16.60 13.37
CA TYR A 226 -16.85 16.48 14.56
C TYR A 226 -16.39 17.86 15.06
N ASP A 227 -16.30 18.03 16.39
CA ASP A 227 -15.86 19.28 17.02
C ASP A 227 -14.34 19.46 16.87
N ILE A 228 -13.58 18.46 17.28
CA ILE A 228 -12.12 18.52 17.50
C ILE A 228 -11.41 17.52 16.59
N ASP A 229 -10.33 17.94 15.95
CA ASP A 229 -9.38 17.04 15.31
C ASP A 229 -8.27 16.72 16.31
N LEU A 230 -8.03 15.43 16.59
CA LEU A 230 -6.91 14.98 17.44
C LEU A 230 -5.63 14.77 16.62
N GLY A 231 -5.69 14.86 15.29
CA GLY A 231 -4.56 14.68 14.40
C GLY A 231 -4.21 13.23 14.11
N SER A 232 -3.03 13.05 13.51
CA SER A 232 -2.42 11.75 13.17
C SER A 232 -2.18 10.90 14.41
N PHE A 233 -2.50 9.61 14.31
CA PHE A 233 -2.29 8.63 15.38
C PHE A 233 -1.58 7.39 14.83
N TRP A 234 -0.28 7.35 15.07
CA TRP A 234 0.66 6.35 14.54
C TRP A 234 0.54 5.03 15.32
N VAL A 235 0.33 3.89 14.65
CA VAL A 235 0.27 2.58 15.31
C VAL A 235 1.12 1.59 14.52
N THR A 236 2.25 1.17 15.08
CA THR A 236 3.32 0.49 14.34
C THR A 236 3.95 -0.64 15.14
N ASP A 237 4.38 -1.70 14.47
CA ASP A 237 5.37 -2.63 15.04
C ASP A 237 6.71 -1.94 15.33
N TRP A 238 7.51 -2.59 16.19
CA TRP A 238 8.82 -2.14 16.62
C TRP A 238 9.75 -3.32 16.89
N TYR A 239 11.03 -3.17 16.55
CA TYR A 239 12.05 -4.22 16.58
C TYR A 239 13.33 -3.68 17.22
N TYR A 240 13.76 -4.23 18.35
CA TYR A 240 14.98 -3.75 19.06
C TYR A 240 16.27 -4.06 18.27
N GLU A 241 16.28 -5.11 17.46
CA GLU A 241 17.40 -5.39 16.54
C GLU A 241 17.40 -4.51 15.28
N GLY A 242 16.33 -3.75 15.03
CA GLY A 242 16.17 -2.84 13.90
C GLY A 242 15.81 -3.50 12.56
N ALA A 243 15.07 -2.77 11.73
CA ALA A 243 14.53 -3.28 10.46
C ALA A 243 15.59 -3.84 9.49
N TRP A 244 16.82 -3.30 9.49
CA TRP A 244 17.93 -3.81 8.68
C TRP A 244 18.31 -5.26 9.04
N ASN A 245 18.31 -5.63 10.33
CA ASN A 245 18.55 -7.01 10.75
C ASN A 245 17.34 -7.90 10.47
N LEU A 246 16.13 -7.39 10.70
CA LEU A 246 14.88 -8.09 10.35
C LEU A 246 14.82 -8.49 8.88
N ASN A 247 15.22 -7.60 7.95
CA ASN A 247 15.25 -7.87 6.51
C ASN A 247 16.17 -9.06 6.17
N VAL A 248 17.37 -9.08 6.76
CA VAL A 248 18.33 -10.18 6.60
C VAL A 248 17.81 -11.47 7.22
N GLN A 249 17.18 -11.41 8.40
CA GLN A 249 16.57 -12.58 9.06
C GLN A 249 15.39 -13.14 8.26
N ALA A 250 14.48 -12.29 7.79
CA ALA A 250 13.33 -12.69 6.98
C ALA A 250 13.78 -13.34 5.66
N LEU A 251 14.81 -12.78 5.00
CA LEU A 251 15.39 -13.37 3.80
C LEU A 251 16.01 -14.75 4.08
N GLN A 252 16.68 -14.93 5.22
CA GLN A 252 17.23 -16.23 5.67
C GLN A 252 16.14 -17.24 6.07
N ALA A 253 15.05 -16.79 6.68
CA ALA A 253 13.90 -17.61 7.05
C ALA A 253 13.15 -18.09 5.80
N LEU A 254 12.98 -17.23 4.79
CA LEU A 254 12.35 -17.58 3.51
C LEU A 254 13.08 -18.72 2.79
N GLN A 255 14.42 -18.80 2.88
CA GLN A 255 15.20 -19.92 2.32
C GLN A 255 14.87 -21.28 2.97
N GLN A 256 14.22 -21.25 4.13
CA GLN A 256 13.80 -22.42 4.92
C GLN A 256 12.26 -22.57 4.95
N GLY A 257 11.52 -21.73 4.22
CA GLY A 257 10.06 -21.71 4.21
C GLY A 257 9.41 -21.04 5.44
N GLY A 258 10.18 -20.30 6.23
CA GLY A 258 9.69 -19.52 7.37
C GLY A 258 9.32 -18.07 7.00
N GLY A 259 8.59 -17.42 7.91
CA GLY A 259 8.29 -15.98 7.85
C GLY A 259 9.30 -15.12 8.63
N PRO A 260 9.07 -13.79 8.74
CA PRO A 260 9.90 -12.90 9.55
C PRO A 260 9.85 -13.22 11.05
N SER A 261 10.85 -12.72 11.78
CA SER A 261 10.86 -12.73 13.25
C SER A 261 9.69 -11.90 13.81
N PRO A 262 9.07 -12.31 14.93
CA PRO A 262 8.06 -11.48 15.60
C PRO A 262 8.62 -10.11 15.98
N ALA A 263 7.79 -9.08 15.88
CA ALA A 263 8.10 -7.77 16.44
C ALA A 263 8.17 -7.83 17.98
N ASP A 264 8.93 -6.92 18.58
CA ASP A 264 9.13 -6.89 20.03
C ASP A 264 7.99 -6.22 20.78
N THR A 265 7.39 -5.18 20.20
CA THR A 265 6.26 -4.45 20.75
C THR A 265 5.47 -3.71 19.66
N ILE A 266 4.41 -3.00 20.05
CA ILE A 266 3.67 -2.07 19.20
C ILE A 266 3.78 -0.67 19.83
N LEU A 267 4.33 0.30 19.11
CA LEU A 267 4.36 1.69 19.53
C LEU A 267 3.04 2.38 19.16
N VAL A 268 2.53 3.20 20.07
CA VAL A 268 1.31 4.00 19.86
C VAL A 268 1.64 5.48 19.99
N ASN A 269 1.37 6.21 18.92
CA ASN A 269 1.74 7.59 18.68
C ASN A 269 3.22 7.91 18.96
N GLY A 270 4.12 7.02 18.52
CA GLY A 270 5.57 7.19 18.62
C GLY A 270 6.23 6.66 19.90
N THR A 271 5.45 6.17 20.87
CA THR A 271 5.97 5.78 22.17
C THR A 271 5.31 4.52 22.72
N GLY A 272 5.95 3.91 23.72
CA GLY A 272 5.48 2.72 24.41
C GLY A 272 5.96 2.72 25.86
N LYS A 273 5.71 1.62 26.58
CA LYS A 273 6.18 1.44 27.96
C LYS A 273 6.62 0.00 28.16
N SER A 274 7.83 -0.18 28.66
CA SER A 274 8.46 -1.46 28.93
C SER A 274 8.55 -1.72 30.43
N ALA A 275 9.14 -2.84 30.83
CA ALA A 275 9.54 -3.07 32.23
C ALA A 275 10.69 -2.14 32.68
N ASN A 276 11.41 -1.53 31.73
CA ASN A 276 12.62 -0.73 31.97
C ASN A 276 12.36 0.79 31.95
N GLY A 277 11.27 1.24 31.34
CA GLY A 277 10.90 2.66 31.29
C GLY A 277 9.78 2.97 30.31
N GLY A 278 9.85 4.15 29.70
CA GLY A 278 8.89 4.61 28.70
C GLY A 278 7.61 5.21 29.31
N SER A 279 6.66 5.52 28.43
CA SER A 279 5.40 6.18 28.76
C SER A 279 4.37 5.93 27.66
N TYR A 280 3.16 5.53 28.03
CA TYR A 280 2.07 5.49 27.05
C TYR A 280 1.70 6.89 26.57
N ALA A 281 1.40 7.05 25.28
CA ALA A 281 0.87 8.30 24.75
C ALA A 281 -0.40 8.72 25.50
N GLN A 282 -0.54 10.03 25.75
CA GLN A 282 -1.63 10.62 26.53
C GLN A 282 -2.50 11.51 25.62
N VAL A 283 -3.82 11.34 25.65
CA VAL A 283 -4.77 12.11 24.84
C VAL A 283 -5.89 12.66 25.72
N THR A 284 -6.09 13.98 25.72
CA THR A 284 -7.17 14.62 26.49
C THR A 284 -8.46 14.68 25.67
N LEU A 285 -9.56 14.17 26.23
CA LEU A 285 -10.90 14.23 25.63
C LEU A 285 -11.75 15.33 26.27
N GLN A 286 -12.34 16.22 25.46
CA GLN A 286 -13.31 17.20 25.96
C GLN A 286 -14.69 16.55 26.17
N PRO A 287 -15.27 16.56 27.40
CA PRO A 287 -16.55 15.91 27.67
C PRO A 287 -17.68 16.39 26.77
N GLY A 288 -18.47 15.46 26.23
CA GLY A 288 -19.61 15.73 25.35
C GLY A 288 -19.25 16.16 23.92
N LYS A 289 -17.96 16.23 23.55
CA LYS A 289 -17.50 16.58 22.20
C LYS A 289 -17.36 15.38 21.29
N LYS A 290 -17.47 15.62 19.98
CA LYS A 290 -17.04 14.66 18.94
C LYS A 290 -15.59 14.91 18.52
N HIS A 291 -14.80 13.86 18.49
CA HIS A 291 -13.38 13.90 18.14
C HIS A 291 -13.15 13.10 16.85
N ARG A 292 -12.36 13.66 15.92
CA ARG A 292 -11.74 12.93 14.80
C ARG A 292 -10.37 12.44 15.24
N LEU A 293 -10.05 11.17 14.96
CA LEU A 293 -8.73 10.58 15.17
C LEU A 293 -8.30 9.93 13.85
N ARG A 294 -7.03 10.06 13.49
CA ARG A 294 -6.54 9.74 12.14
C ARG A 294 -5.54 8.59 12.22
N LEU A 295 -6.06 7.36 12.19
CA LEU A 295 -5.27 6.14 12.39
C LEU A 295 -4.38 5.86 11.18
N ILE A 296 -3.12 5.51 11.42
CA ILE A 296 -2.13 5.12 10.42
C ILE A 296 -1.46 3.83 10.88
N ASN A 297 -1.42 2.79 10.04
CA ASN A 297 -0.55 1.62 10.23
C ASN A 297 0.64 1.71 9.24
N PRO A 298 1.83 2.14 9.68
CA PRO A 298 3.04 2.24 8.89
C PRO A 298 4.03 1.11 9.23
N SER A 299 3.52 -0.03 9.73
CA SER A 299 4.30 -1.17 10.19
C SER A 299 5.17 -1.79 9.10
N VAL A 300 6.28 -2.40 9.51
CA VAL A 300 7.19 -3.14 8.64
C VAL A 300 6.59 -4.49 8.21
N ASP A 301 5.77 -5.11 9.06
CA ASP A 301 5.07 -6.37 8.80
C ASP A 301 3.63 -6.39 9.33
N ASN A 302 3.41 -5.91 10.55
CA ASN A 302 2.25 -6.29 11.33
C ASN A 302 0.92 -5.69 10.83
N TYR A 303 -0.06 -6.57 10.61
CA TYR A 303 -1.48 -6.22 10.69
C TYR A 303 -1.88 -6.02 12.16
N ILE A 304 -2.63 -4.95 12.44
CA ILE A 304 -2.98 -4.54 13.81
C ILE A 304 -4.49 -4.34 13.92
N ARG A 305 -5.08 -4.79 15.05
CA ARG A 305 -6.44 -4.39 15.45
C ARG A 305 -6.38 -3.34 16.55
N VAL A 306 -7.20 -2.29 16.44
CA VAL A 306 -7.31 -1.21 17.45
C VAL A 306 -8.72 -0.98 17.92
N LYS A 307 -8.85 -0.52 19.18
CA LYS A 307 -10.09 0.03 19.75
C LYS A 307 -9.81 1.12 20.78
N LEU A 308 -10.84 1.88 21.14
CA LEU A 308 -10.85 2.76 22.31
C LEU A 308 -11.94 2.29 23.28
N ASP A 309 -11.55 1.88 24.49
CA ASP A 309 -12.45 1.24 25.46
C ASP A 309 -13.69 2.10 25.74
N ASN A 310 -14.88 1.51 25.57
CA ASN A 310 -16.20 2.15 25.69
C ASN A 310 -16.50 3.30 24.71
N HIS A 311 -15.71 3.50 23.65
CA HIS A 311 -15.90 4.56 22.64
C HIS A 311 -15.95 3.97 21.22
N PRO A 312 -17.09 3.42 20.78
CA PRO A 312 -17.22 2.83 19.45
C PRO A 312 -16.98 3.87 18.34
N LEU A 313 -16.21 3.44 17.34
CA LEU A 313 -15.63 4.28 16.30
C LEU A 313 -16.52 4.31 15.04
N THR A 314 -16.70 5.49 14.45
CA THR A 314 -17.36 5.67 13.14
C THR A 314 -16.31 5.97 12.09
N ILE A 315 -16.05 5.06 11.14
CA ILE A 315 -15.11 5.31 10.03
C ILE A 315 -15.75 6.33 9.06
N ILE A 316 -14.96 7.33 8.65
CA ILE A 316 -15.35 8.43 7.73
C ILE A 316 -14.41 8.62 6.53
N SER A 317 -13.20 8.05 6.58
CA SER A 317 -12.28 7.91 5.45
C SER A 317 -11.55 6.58 5.56
N ALA A 318 -11.29 5.94 4.42
CA ALA A 318 -10.36 4.83 4.29
C ALA A 318 -9.26 5.29 3.33
N ASP A 319 -8.02 5.28 3.78
CA ASP A 319 -6.91 5.94 3.08
C ASP A 319 -7.31 7.40 2.72
N PHE A 320 -7.02 7.90 1.52
CA PHE A 320 -7.46 9.23 1.07
C PHE A 320 -8.93 9.30 0.59
N ILE A 321 -9.73 8.24 0.76
CA ILE A 321 -11.10 8.17 0.23
C ILE A 321 -12.16 8.42 1.32
N PRO A 322 -12.91 9.56 1.27
CA PRO A 322 -14.02 9.80 2.18
C PRO A 322 -15.14 8.78 1.97
N THR A 323 -15.52 8.08 3.03
CA THR A 323 -16.48 6.97 2.97
C THR A 323 -17.88 7.41 3.37
N THR A 324 -18.89 6.66 2.92
CA THR A 324 -20.17 6.65 3.63
C THR A 324 -19.88 6.30 5.11
N PRO A 325 -20.31 7.10 6.10
CA PRO A 325 -19.95 6.87 7.50
C PRO A 325 -20.38 5.47 7.97
N MET A 326 -19.42 4.68 8.46
CA MET A 326 -19.65 3.31 8.93
C MET A 326 -19.56 3.29 10.47
N PRO A 327 -20.70 3.32 11.19
CA PRO A 327 -20.72 3.52 12.64
C PRO A 327 -20.53 2.22 13.43
N ASN A 328 -20.28 2.38 14.73
CA ASN A 328 -20.33 1.32 15.74
C ASN A 328 -19.27 0.21 15.62
N ASN A 329 -18.10 0.51 15.05
CA ASN A 329 -16.96 -0.41 15.09
C ASN A 329 -16.34 -0.35 16.49
N ASP A 330 -16.33 -1.46 17.22
CA ASP A 330 -15.56 -1.55 18.48
C ASP A 330 -14.07 -1.72 18.17
N TRP A 331 -13.75 -2.78 17.41
CA TRP A 331 -12.40 -3.02 16.86
C TRP A 331 -12.33 -2.66 15.36
N ILE A 332 -11.17 -2.18 14.92
CA ILE A 332 -10.82 -1.91 13.50
C ILE A 332 -9.53 -2.68 13.16
N LEU A 333 -9.56 -3.52 12.12
CA LEU A 333 -8.39 -4.15 11.51
C LEU A 333 -7.83 -3.26 10.39
N PHE A 334 -6.51 -3.09 10.37
CA PHE A 334 -5.80 -2.35 9.32
C PHE A 334 -4.37 -2.89 9.13
N GLY A 335 -4.00 -3.14 7.87
CA GLY A 335 -2.67 -3.65 7.48
C GLY A 335 -1.64 -2.53 7.22
N PRO A 336 -0.35 -2.87 7.05
CA PRO A 336 0.69 -1.93 6.61
C PRO A 336 0.24 -1.08 5.42
N GLY A 337 0.47 0.23 5.49
CA GLY A 337 0.06 1.23 4.49
C GLY A 337 -1.36 1.78 4.64
N GLN A 338 -2.25 1.11 5.39
CA GLN A 338 -3.65 1.53 5.52
C GLN A 338 -3.86 2.64 6.55
N ARG A 339 -4.82 3.53 6.26
CA ARG A 339 -5.30 4.58 7.18
C ARG A 339 -6.81 4.52 7.36
N TYR A 340 -7.27 4.95 8.53
CA TYR A 340 -8.69 5.21 8.78
C TYR A 340 -8.88 6.49 9.59
N ASP A 341 -9.66 7.42 9.04
CA ASP A 341 -10.20 8.52 9.82
C ASP A 341 -11.47 8.05 10.55
N VAL A 342 -11.47 8.19 11.87
CA VAL A 342 -12.60 7.78 12.72
C VAL A 342 -13.15 8.96 13.51
N VAL A 343 -14.46 8.97 13.73
CA VAL A 343 -15.15 9.91 14.62
C VAL A 343 -15.82 9.15 15.77
N PHE A 344 -15.61 9.62 16.99
CA PHE A 344 -16.28 9.13 18.20
C PHE A 344 -16.72 10.28 19.10
N GLY A 345 -17.64 10.01 20.04
CA GLY A 345 -18.07 10.98 21.05
C GLY A 345 -17.42 10.71 22.40
N ALA A 346 -16.97 11.74 23.11
CA ALA A 346 -16.54 11.64 24.49
C ALA A 346 -17.77 11.69 25.43
N ASN A 347 -18.60 10.66 25.39
CA ASN A 347 -19.88 10.56 26.09
C ASN A 347 -19.97 9.41 27.11
N ALA A 348 -18.83 8.76 27.42
CA ALA A 348 -18.72 7.83 28.53
C ALA A 348 -18.61 8.56 29.89
N THR A 349 -18.55 7.81 30.99
CA THR A 349 -18.23 8.34 32.31
C THR A 349 -16.86 9.04 32.29
N ALA A 350 -16.73 10.22 32.90
CA ALA A 350 -15.44 10.91 32.94
C ALA A 350 -14.39 10.07 33.69
N GLY A 351 -13.28 9.76 33.02
CA GLY A 351 -12.20 8.92 33.54
C GLY A 351 -11.05 8.79 32.54
N SER A 352 -10.22 7.75 32.71
CA SER A 352 -9.17 7.35 31.78
C SER A 352 -9.53 6.02 31.11
N TYR A 353 -9.23 5.89 29.82
CA TYR A 353 -9.58 4.74 28.99
C TYR A 353 -8.36 4.26 28.19
N TRP A 354 -8.25 2.95 27.97
CA TRP A 354 -7.24 2.41 27.05
C TRP A 354 -7.70 2.60 25.61
N PHE A 355 -6.86 3.25 24.81
CA PHE A 355 -6.69 2.85 23.42
C PHE A 355 -5.81 1.60 23.39
N ARG A 356 -6.26 0.57 22.68
CA ARG A 356 -5.56 -0.71 22.54
C ARG A 356 -5.09 -0.87 21.10
N ALA A 357 -3.89 -1.41 20.94
CA ALA A 357 -3.41 -1.99 19.70
C ALA A 357 -2.93 -3.42 19.98
N GLU A 358 -3.47 -4.40 19.26
CA GLU A 358 -3.14 -5.82 19.40
C GLU A 358 -2.77 -6.38 18.01
N VAL A 359 -1.79 -7.28 17.92
CA VAL A 359 -1.40 -7.90 16.65
C VAL A 359 -2.49 -8.84 16.13
N ALA A 360 -2.75 -8.79 14.83
CA ALA A 360 -3.73 -9.66 14.17
C ALA A 360 -3.11 -11.03 13.86
N GLY A 361 -3.07 -11.93 14.86
CA GLY A 361 -2.50 -13.27 14.71
C GLY A 361 -3.20 -14.17 13.67
N ASP A 362 -4.46 -13.89 13.34
CA ASP A 362 -5.22 -14.51 12.25
C ASP A 362 -4.87 -13.94 10.86
N CYS A 363 -4.18 -12.80 10.79
CA CYS A 363 -3.43 -12.33 9.62
C CYS A 363 -2.03 -12.93 9.53
N LEU A 364 -1.67 -13.89 10.40
CA LEU A 364 -0.33 -14.49 10.52
C LEU A 364 0.82 -13.53 10.89
N SER A 365 0.52 -12.26 11.21
CA SER A 365 1.48 -11.35 11.84
C SER A 365 1.80 -11.78 13.27
N SER A 366 3.00 -11.42 13.76
CA SER A 366 3.46 -11.82 15.09
C SER A 366 4.16 -10.68 15.83
N ASN A 367 3.84 -10.53 17.11
CA ASN A 367 4.38 -9.53 18.01
C ASN A 367 4.46 -10.10 19.44
N ASN A 368 5.54 -9.80 20.16
CA ASN A 368 5.77 -10.22 21.54
C ASN A 368 5.11 -9.28 22.56
N GLY A 369 4.81 -8.04 22.15
CA GLY A 369 4.18 -7.00 22.96
C GLY A 369 2.83 -6.55 22.41
N LYS A 370 2.30 -5.48 23.00
CA LYS A 370 1.00 -4.88 22.63
C LYS A 370 1.00 -3.39 22.90
N GLY A 371 0.29 -2.64 22.07
CA GLY A 371 0.30 -1.18 22.11
C GLY A 371 -0.80 -0.63 23.02
N ARG A 372 -0.49 0.47 23.70
CA ARG A 372 -1.42 1.16 24.61
C ARG A 372 -1.22 2.67 24.55
N ALA A 373 -2.32 3.41 24.59
CA ALA A 373 -2.34 4.84 24.89
C ALA A 373 -3.49 5.14 25.86
N VAL A 374 -3.36 6.19 26.66
CA VAL A 374 -4.34 6.59 27.67
C VAL A 374 -5.13 7.79 27.17
N PHE A 375 -6.46 7.65 27.12
CA PHE A 375 -7.39 8.69 26.73
C PHE A 375 -8.15 9.15 27.99
N THR A 376 -7.87 10.36 28.46
CA THR A 376 -8.39 10.89 29.74
C THR A 376 -9.32 12.07 29.51
N TYR A 377 -10.47 12.07 30.19
CA TYR A 377 -11.44 13.16 30.12
C TYR A 377 -10.90 14.43 30.82
N GLU A 378 -11.13 15.59 30.22
CA GLU A 378 -10.74 16.89 30.77
C GLU A 378 -11.26 17.07 32.21
N GLY A 379 -10.40 17.58 33.10
CA GLY A 379 -10.69 17.71 34.53
C GLY A 379 -10.43 16.44 35.36
N GLN A 380 -10.16 15.28 34.74
CA GLN A 380 -9.64 14.10 35.43
C GLN A 380 -8.11 14.11 35.50
N GLN A 381 -7.54 13.32 36.42
CA GLN A 381 -6.10 13.03 36.41
C GLN A 381 -5.82 11.83 35.50
N PRO A 382 -4.82 11.89 34.61
CA PRO A 382 -4.41 10.73 33.81
C PRO A 382 -3.98 9.57 34.71
N THR A 383 -4.48 8.39 34.38
CA THR A 383 -4.29 7.15 35.12
C THR A 383 -4.25 5.99 34.14
N GLU A 384 -3.37 5.02 34.36
CA GLU A 384 -3.36 3.76 33.60
C GLU A 384 -4.54 2.89 34.09
N PRO A 385 -5.56 2.62 33.25
CA PRO A 385 -6.69 1.79 33.67
C PRO A 385 -6.28 0.33 33.91
N ALA A 386 -7.13 -0.43 34.60
CA ALA A 386 -6.92 -1.87 34.70
C ALA A 386 -7.02 -2.51 33.31
N ASP A 387 -5.90 -3.00 32.78
CA ASP A 387 -5.84 -3.65 31.47
C ASP A 387 -6.49 -5.04 31.53
N SER A 388 -7.72 -5.13 31.05
CA SER A 388 -8.43 -6.39 30.87
C SER A 388 -7.73 -7.29 29.85
N ASN A 389 -7.76 -8.59 30.09
CA ASN A 389 -7.38 -9.62 29.11
C ASN A 389 -8.48 -9.79 28.03
N GLU A 390 -8.93 -8.68 27.44
CA GLU A 390 -9.82 -8.71 26.28
C GLU A 390 -9.01 -9.16 25.05
N ALA A 391 -9.41 -10.27 24.45
CA ALA A 391 -8.81 -10.74 23.21
C ALA A 391 -9.38 -9.97 22.00
N PRO A 392 -8.55 -9.56 21.02
CA PRO A 392 -9.04 -8.98 19.78
C PRO A 392 -9.84 -10.03 18.97
N PRO A 393 -10.75 -9.59 18.09
CA PRO A 393 -11.46 -10.49 17.17
C PRO A 393 -10.52 -11.44 16.41
N GLN A 394 -11.02 -12.65 16.18
CA GLN A 394 -10.40 -13.68 15.35
C GLN A 394 -11.36 -13.96 14.19
N ASP A 395 -11.51 -12.96 13.33
CA ASP A 395 -12.49 -12.93 12.24
C ASP A 395 -11.97 -13.51 10.92
N GLY A 396 -10.68 -13.88 10.84
CA GLY A 396 -10.05 -14.49 9.67
C GLY A 396 -9.28 -13.50 8.80
N CYS A 397 -8.70 -12.46 9.41
CA CYS A 397 -8.07 -11.32 8.73
C CYS A 397 -9.01 -10.59 7.76
N ASN A 398 -10.28 -10.42 8.13
CA ASN A 398 -11.26 -9.76 7.26
C ASN A 398 -11.14 -8.24 7.39
N GLU A 399 -10.48 -7.61 6.43
CA GLU A 399 -10.35 -6.14 6.39
C GLU A 399 -11.71 -5.45 6.19
N LEU A 400 -11.81 -4.22 6.71
CA LEU A 400 -13.00 -3.40 6.49
C LEU A 400 -12.95 -2.78 5.09
N LEU A 401 -14.03 -2.98 4.32
CA LEU A 401 -14.20 -2.49 2.95
C LEU A 401 -15.32 -1.44 2.87
N PRO A 402 -15.13 -0.23 3.43
CA PRO A 402 -16.15 0.80 3.44
C PRO A 402 -16.38 1.41 2.04
N VAL A 403 -17.63 1.75 1.77
CA VAL A 403 -18.08 2.25 0.45
C VAL A 403 -17.78 3.75 0.31
N PRO A 404 -17.24 4.24 -0.83
CA PRO A 404 -17.00 5.67 -1.06
C PRO A 404 -18.27 6.51 -0.91
N PHE A 405 -18.13 7.73 -0.37
CA PHE A 405 -19.26 8.64 -0.12
C PHE A 405 -19.94 9.10 -1.41
N TRP A 406 -19.14 9.46 -2.41
CA TRP A 406 -19.58 9.88 -3.73
C TRP A 406 -19.43 8.71 -4.70
N LYS A 407 -20.38 8.57 -5.64
CA LYS A 407 -20.52 7.33 -6.42
C LYS A 407 -19.64 7.31 -7.66
N GLN A 408 -18.70 6.38 -7.71
CA GLN A 408 -17.90 6.06 -8.89
C GLN A 408 -18.18 4.61 -9.34
N PRO A 409 -18.96 4.39 -10.41
CA PRO A 409 -19.02 3.08 -11.04
C PRO A 409 -17.72 2.79 -11.81
N VAL A 410 -17.24 1.55 -11.69
CA VAL A 410 -16.20 0.99 -12.56
C VAL A 410 -16.89 0.51 -13.84
N ASP A 411 -16.26 0.66 -15.01
CA ASP A 411 -16.79 0.06 -16.23
C ASP A 411 -16.72 -1.48 -16.13
N SER A 412 -17.80 -2.17 -16.49
CA SER A 412 -17.86 -3.63 -16.56
C SER A 412 -17.91 -4.16 -17.99
N ALA A 413 -18.12 -3.30 -18.99
CA ALA A 413 -18.27 -3.70 -20.39
C ALA A 413 -16.93 -4.12 -21.04
N THR A 414 -15.80 -3.60 -20.55
CA THR A 414 -14.47 -3.95 -21.08
C THR A 414 -13.73 -4.99 -20.24
N PHE A 415 -14.14 -5.24 -18.99
CA PHE A 415 -13.53 -6.16 -18.02
C PHE A 415 -13.07 -7.49 -18.65
N ASP A 416 -13.98 -8.22 -19.32
CA ASP A 416 -13.69 -9.54 -19.87
C ASP A 416 -12.53 -9.58 -20.88
N ASN A 417 -12.27 -8.45 -21.56
CA ASN A 417 -11.26 -8.29 -22.60
C ASN A 417 -10.00 -7.55 -22.11
N GLN A 418 -9.98 -7.06 -20.87
CA GLN A 418 -8.93 -6.20 -20.30
C GLN A 418 -8.40 -6.66 -18.93
N VAL A 419 -8.97 -7.71 -18.35
CA VAL A 419 -8.52 -8.26 -17.07
C VAL A 419 -7.35 -9.23 -17.25
N GLU A 420 -6.25 -8.96 -16.53
CA GLU A 420 -5.02 -9.75 -16.51
C GLU A 420 -4.69 -10.25 -15.09
N ASP A 421 -3.87 -11.30 -14.98
CA ASP A 421 -3.53 -11.97 -13.72
C ASP A 421 -2.14 -11.52 -13.20
N LEU A 422 -2.07 -11.11 -11.92
CA LEU A 422 -0.81 -10.85 -11.21
C LEU A 422 -0.60 -11.92 -10.14
N THR A 423 0.09 -13.01 -10.52
CA THR A 423 0.27 -14.14 -9.61
C THR A 423 1.37 -13.88 -8.57
N VAL A 424 1.02 -13.91 -7.29
CA VAL A 424 1.96 -13.95 -6.15
C VAL A 424 2.51 -15.36 -6.01
N ALA A 425 3.82 -15.49 -6.09
CA ALA A 425 4.55 -16.76 -5.99
C ALA A 425 5.90 -16.57 -5.29
N LEU A 426 6.62 -17.68 -5.07
CA LEU A 426 8.06 -17.65 -4.83
C LEU A 426 8.81 -18.06 -6.11
N THR A 427 9.99 -17.47 -6.32
CA THR A 427 10.85 -17.72 -7.49
C THR A 427 12.33 -17.74 -7.09
N GLN A 428 13.24 -17.83 -8.08
CA GLN A 428 14.68 -17.76 -7.88
C GLN A 428 15.26 -16.43 -8.39
N ALA A 429 15.92 -15.67 -7.52
CA ALA A 429 16.51 -14.37 -7.87
C ALA A 429 17.84 -14.11 -7.17
N SER A 430 18.70 -13.27 -7.76
CA SER A 430 19.97 -12.88 -7.16
C SER A 430 20.00 -11.38 -6.85
N PHE A 431 19.97 -11.06 -5.56
CA PHE A 431 20.06 -9.70 -5.04
C PHE A 431 21.50 -9.28 -4.65
N THR A 432 22.47 -10.20 -4.71
CA THR A 432 23.81 -10.00 -4.12
C THR A 432 24.93 -10.23 -5.12
N THR A 433 26.05 -9.50 -4.98
CA THR A 433 27.18 -9.59 -5.93
C THR A 433 27.99 -10.89 -5.86
N ASN A 434 27.49 -11.95 -5.23
CA ASN A 434 28.08 -13.29 -5.28
C ASN A 434 27.41 -14.19 -6.34
N GLY A 435 26.33 -13.73 -6.99
CA GLY A 435 25.67 -14.43 -8.10
C GLY A 435 24.88 -15.68 -7.69
N LYS A 436 24.66 -15.93 -6.39
CA LYS A 436 23.76 -16.99 -5.94
C LYS A 436 22.31 -16.56 -6.14
N ASN A 437 21.50 -17.48 -6.66
CA ASN A 437 20.05 -17.37 -6.55
C ASN A 437 19.62 -17.68 -5.11
N LEU A 438 18.59 -16.99 -4.66
CA LEU A 438 17.86 -17.16 -3.42
C LEU A 438 16.39 -17.39 -3.75
N VAL A 439 15.67 -18.08 -2.87
CA VAL A 439 14.21 -18.03 -2.83
C VAL A 439 13.80 -16.57 -2.56
N ALA A 440 13.01 -16.02 -3.46
CA ALA A 440 12.55 -14.64 -3.46
C ALA A 440 11.04 -14.60 -3.67
N TRP A 441 10.37 -13.54 -3.19
CA TRP A 441 8.98 -13.30 -3.55
C TRP A 441 8.90 -12.76 -4.97
N ALA A 442 7.81 -13.09 -5.64
CA ALA A 442 7.51 -12.65 -6.98
C ALA A 442 6.06 -12.19 -7.07
N LEU A 443 5.86 -11.13 -7.84
CA LEU A 443 4.57 -10.84 -8.48
C LEU A 443 4.74 -11.19 -9.96
N ASN A 444 3.70 -11.71 -10.62
CA ASN A 444 3.75 -12.14 -12.03
C ASN A 444 4.93 -13.10 -12.36
N PHE A 445 5.35 -13.93 -11.40
CA PHE A 445 6.52 -14.83 -11.51
C PHE A 445 7.88 -14.13 -11.76
N THR A 446 7.99 -12.82 -11.50
CA THR A 446 9.26 -12.08 -11.44
C THR A 446 9.48 -11.56 -10.02
N ALA A 447 10.66 -11.82 -9.45
CA ALA A 447 11.13 -11.08 -8.28
C ALA A 447 11.74 -9.77 -8.76
N MET A 448 11.16 -8.65 -8.32
CA MET A 448 11.63 -7.33 -8.73
C MET A 448 12.96 -6.96 -8.05
N ASN A 449 13.86 -6.34 -8.80
CA ASN A 449 15.19 -5.92 -8.40
C ASN A 449 15.65 -4.78 -9.34
N ILE A 450 15.63 -3.54 -8.85
CA ILE A 450 15.90 -2.31 -9.61
C ILE A 450 17.36 -1.85 -9.51
N ASP A 451 17.87 -1.05 -10.45
CA ASP A 451 19.14 -0.34 -10.26
C ASP A 451 18.86 1.10 -9.84
N TRP A 452 19.27 1.43 -8.61
CA TRP A 452 19.26 2.78 -8.06
C TRP A 452 20.02 3.79 -8.94
N GLY A 453 21.02 3.34 -9.71
CA GLY A 453 21.83 4.17 -10.60
C GLY A 453 21.17 4.53 -11.93
N TYR A 454 20.13 3.82 -12.35
CA TYR A 454 19.49 4.01 -13.67
C TYR A 454 17.97 3.72 -13.60
N PRO A 455 17.17 4.70 -13.15
CA PRO A 455 15.73 4.51 -12.87
C PRO A 455 14.88 4.31 -14.13
N THR A 456 13.71 3.67 -14.01
CA THR A 456 12.75 3.51 -15.12
C THR A 456 12.42 4.83 -15.83
N LEU A 457 12.32 5.94 -15.08
CA LEU A 457 12.07 7.26 -15.67
C LEU A 457 13.25 7.75 -16.53
N GLN A 458 14.50 7.41 -16.20
CA GLN A 458 15.68 7.69 -17.04
C GLN A 458 15.67 6.86 -18.33
N TYR A 459 15.26 5.58 -18.28
CA TYR A 459 15.04 4.77 -19.49
C TYR A 459 14.06 5.47 -20.45
N VAL A 460 12.97 6.05 -19.92
CA VAL A 460 12.01 6.80 -20.75
C VAL A 460 12.62 8.10 -21.29
N MET A 461 13.36 8.87 -20.48
CA MET A 461 14.07 10.08 -20.94
C MET A 461 15.06 9.81 -22.07
N ASP A 462 15.78 8.69 -22.00
CA ASP A 462 16.76 8.26 -23.00
C ASP A 462 16.11 7.62 -24.25
N GLY A 463 14.79 7.44 -24.26
CA GLY A 463 14.08 6.68 -25.30
C GLY A 463 14.40 5.18 -25.32
N ASN A 464 15.01 4.66 -24.25
CA ASN A 464 15.50 3.31 -24.12
C ASN A 464 14.40 2.38 -23.63
N ASN A 465 13.84 1.57 -24.54
CA ASN A 465 12.78 0.61 -24.22
C ASN A 465 13.32 -0.77 -23.76
N SER A 466 14.61 -0.86 -23.42
CA SER A 466 15.32 -2.11 -23.11
C SER A 466 15.34 -2.39 -21.60
N PHE A 467 14.18 -2.33 -20.95
CA PHE A 467 14.05 -2.52 -19.51
C PHE A 467 14.58 -3.92 -19.08
N PRO A 468 15.32 -4.04 -17.96
CA PRO A 468 15.73 -5.33 -17.42
C PRO A 468 14.49 -6.13 -16.99
N LYS A 469 14.48 -7.46 -17.18
CA LYS A 469 13.31 -8.28 -16.75
C LYS A 469 13.00 -8.07 -15.26
N SER A 470 14.03 -7.88 -14.43
CA SER A 470 13.87 -7.66 -13.00
C SER A 470 13.24 -6.31 -12.60
N TYR A 471 12.97 -5.40 -13.53
CA TYR A 471 12.16 -4.21 -13.23
C TYR A 471 10.65 -4.53 -13.27
N ASP A 472 10.25 -5.67 -13.86
CA ASP A 472 8.87 -6.12 -14.13
C ASP A 472 7.93 -4.98 -14.58
N VAL A 473 8.33 -4.34 -15.69
CA VAL A 473 7.62 -3.22 -16.31
C VAL A 473 6.45 -3.72 -17.16
N ILE A 474 5.25 -3.31 -16.78
CA ILE A 474 3.99 -3.54 -17.51
C ILE A 474 3.60 -2.23 -18.19
N GLU A 475 3.63 -2.16 -19.52
CA GLU A 475 3.21 -0.95 -20.25
C GLU A 475 1.68 -0.87 -20.36
N ILE A 476 1.10 0.26 -19.89
CA ILE A 476 -0.29 0.63 -20.14
C ILE A 476 -0.28 1.77 -21.17
N PRO A 477 -0.30 1.50 -22.49
CA PRO A 477 0.10 2.48 -23.50
C PRO A 477 -0.96 3.57 -23.81
N ASN A 478 -2.19 3.43 -23.33
CA ASN A 478 -3.31 4.31 -23.66
C ASN A 478 -3.85 5.01 -22.40
N GLN A 479 -4.03 6.32 -22.47
CA GLN A 479 -4.73 7.08 -21.43
C GLN A 479 -6.26 6.94 -21.60
N GLY A 480 -7.00 7.05 -20.49
CA GLY A 480 -8.46 7.06 -20.46
C GLY A 480 -9.12 5.68 -20.45
N THR A 481 -8.34 4.58 -20.47
CA THR A 481 -8.86 3.22 -20.37
C THR A 481 -8.86 2.72 -18.93
N TRP A 482 -9.91 2.01 -18.52
CA TRP A 482 -9.85 1.14 -17.35
C TRP A 482 -8.85 0.00 -17.55
N THR A 483 -8.21 -0.42 -16.47
CA THR A 483 -7.41 -1.65 -16.38
C THR A 483 -7.89 -2.46 -15.18
N TYR A 484 -7.73 -3.79 -15.25
CA TYR A 484 -8.24 -4.71 -14.23
C TYR A 484 -7.22 -5.80 -13.96
N TRP A 485 -6.96 -6.07 -12.68
CA TRP A 485 -5.87 -6.92 -12.25
C TRP A 485 -6.35 -7.90 -11.18
N ILE A 486 -6.23 -9.20 -11.46
CA ILE A 486 -6.48 -10.26 -10.47
C ILE A 486 -5.16 -10.58 -9.79
N VAL A 487 -4.91 -9.94 -8.65
CA VAL A 487 -3.80 -10.33 -7.78
C VAL A 487 -4.20 -11.64 -7.09
N GLN A 488 -3.43 -12.73 -7.25
CA GLN A 488 -3.81 -14.03 -6.69
C GLN A 488 -2.62 -14.88 -6.26
N THR A 489 -2.76 -15.63 -5.16
CA THR A 489 -1.70 -16.53 -4.68
C THR A 489 -1.62 -17.81 -5.53
N LEU A 490 -0.40 -18.19 -5.95
CA LEU A 490 -0.17 -19.46 -6.63
C LEU A 490 -0.49 -20.65 -5.71
N GLN A 491 -1.53 -21.41 -6.05
CA GLN A 491 -2.06 -22.49 -5.21
C GLN A 491 -1.17 -23.76 -5.21
N ASN A 492 -0.42 -24.01 -6.28
CA ASN A 492 0.40 -25.22 -6.46
C ASN A 492 1.71 -24.88 -7.17
N THR A 493 2.84 -25.43 -6.70
CA THR A 493 4.15 -25.27 -7.34
C THR A 493 4.14 -25.84 -8.76
N LEU A 494 4.49 -25.01 -9.74
CA LEU A 494 4.55 -25.38 -11.16
C LEU A 494 5.99 -25.67 -11.63
N GLY A 495 6.99 -25.12 -10.95
CA GLY A 495 8.41 -25.27 -11.28
C GLY A 495 9.33 -24.56 -10.28
N PRO A 496 10.66 -24.59 -10.50
CA PRO A 496 11.63 -23.94 -9.60
C PRO A 496 11.48 -22.41 -9.55
N ASP A 497 11.01 -21.80 -10.63
CA ASP A 497 10.80 -20.35 -10.75
C ASP A 497 9.34 -19.93 -10.50
N ALA A 498 8.48 -20.90 -10.12
CA ALA A 498 7.05 -20.73 -9.88
C ALA A 498 6.60 -21.67 -8.75
N ILE A 499 7.05 -21.35 -7.53
CA ILE A 499 6.82 -22.10 -6.29
C ILE A 499 5.60 -21.53 -5.58
N ALA A 500 4.70 -22.40 -5.09
CA ALA A 500 3.54 -21.97 -4.30
C ALA A 500 4.01 -21.24 -3.04
N ALA A 501 3.47 -20.05 -2.81
CA ALA A 501 3.85 -19.25 -1.67
C ALA A 501 3.36 -19.85 -0.34
N PRO A 502 4.01 -19.48 0.79
CA PRO A 502 3.39 -19.49 2.11
C PRO A 502 2.03 -18.76 2.11
N PRO A 503 1.24 -18.86 3.18
CA PRO A 503 -0.12 -18.33 3.21
C PRO A 503 -0.34 -16.93 3.85
N PRO A 504 0.63 -16.00 4.04
CA PRO A 504 0.30 -14.71 4.62
C PRO A 504 -0.66 -13.93 3.71
N PRO A 505 -1.57 -13.12 4.29
CA PRO A 505 -2.24 -12.07 3.55
C PRO A 505 -1.23 -10.97 3.19
N HIS A 506 -1.41 -10.34 2.03
CA HIS A 506 -0.50 -9.29 1.55
C HIS A 506 -1.24 -7.97 1.42
N PRO A 507 -0.82 -6.88 2.09
CA PRO A 507 -1.35 -5.55 1.83
C PRO A 507 -0.78 -5.07 0.48
N ILE A 508 -1.60 -5.05 -0.56
CA ILE A 508 -1.21 -4.61 -1.90
C ILE A 508 -1.43 -3.10 -2.00
N HIS A 509 -0.34 -2.35 -2.15
CA HIS A 509 -0.34 -0.92 -2.41
C HIS A 509 -0.13 -0.62 -3.90
N LEU A 510 -0.67 0.51 -4.39
CA LEU A 510 -0.45 1.07 -5.72
C LEU A 510 -0.12 2.56 -5.63
N HIS A 511 0.95 2.96 -6.31
CA HIS A 511 1.38 4.35 -6.44
C HIS A 511 0.58 5.09 -7.52
N GLY A 512 0.53 6.42 -7.44
CA GLY A 512 -0.07 7.28 -8.47
C GLY A 512 -1.59 7.17 -8.66
N HIS A 513 -2.25 6.24 -7.96
CA HIS A 513 -3.68 5.94 -8.10
C HIS A 513 -4.27 5.41 -6.80
N ASP A 514 -5.52 5.80 -6.53
CA ASP A 514 -6.42 4.95 -5.75
C ASP A 514 -7.04 3.91 -6.71
N PHE A 515 -7.05 2.63 -6.34
CA PHE A 515 -7.77 1.59 -7.08
C PHE A 515 -9.15 1.28 -6.47
N PHE A 516 -9.95 0.55 -7.23
CA PHE A 516 -11.24 0.02 -6.83
C PHE A 516 -11.12 -1.49 -6.56
N VAL A 517 -11.52 -1.92 -5.36
CA VAL A 517 -11.60 -3.33 -4.97
C VAL A 517 -12.91 -3.91 -5.53
N ILE A 518 -12.89 -4.34 -6.79
CA ILE A 518 -14.07 -4.90 -7.45
C ILE A 518 -14.44 -6.29 -6.90
N GLY A 519 -13.55 -6.97 -6.17
CA GLY A 519 -13.88 -8.17 -5.41
C GLY A 519 -12.67 -8.81 -4.73
N HIS A 520 -12.92 -9.78 -3.86
CA HIS A 520 -11.88 -10.61 -3.24
C HIS A 520 -12.45 -12.00 -2.87
N GLY A 521 -11.58 -12.98 -2.61
CA GLY A 521 -12.01 -14.31 -2.17
C GLY A 521 -10.87 -15.26 -1.86
N ASN A 522 -11.23 -16.49 -1.45
CA ASN A 522 -10.30 -17.54 -1.06
C ASN A 522 -10.05 -18.54 -2.20
N GLY A 523 -8.86 -19.12 -2.26
CA GLY A 523 -8.45 -20.06 -3.32
C GLY A 523 -8.09 -19.35 -4.63
N GLN A 524 -8.10 -20.11 -5.73
CA GLN A 524 -7.86 -19.56 -7.07
C GLN A 524 -9.05 -18.73 -7.55
N PHE A 525 -8.81 -17.66 -8.31
CA PHE A 525 -9.87 -16.91 -8.96
C PHE A 525 -10.57 -17.75 -10.04
N ASP A 526 -11.91 -17.83 -9.97
CA ASP A 526 -12.76 -18.35 -11.04
C ASP A 526 -13.72 -17.25 -11.51
N ARG A 527 -13.54 -16.79 -12.75
CA ARG A 527 -14.37 -15.74 -13.36
C ARG A 527 -15.85 -16.13 -13.48
N ALA A 528 -16.17 -17.43 -13.49
CA ALA A 528 -17.56 -17.89 -13.60
C ALA A 528 -18.34 -17.88 -12.27
N SER A 529 -17.65 -17.81 -11.13
CA SER A 529 -18.27 -17.83 -9.79
C SER A 529 -17.88 -16.67 -8.87
N ALA A 530 -16.88 -15.87 -9.23
CA ALA A 530 -16.44 -14.70 -8.47
C ALA A 530 -17.56 -13.65 -8.33
N ALA A 531 -17.85 -13.25 -7.09
CA ALA A 531 -18.76 -12.16 -6.78
C ALA A 531 -18.06 -10.80 -6.95
N LEU A 532 -18.22 -10.18 -8.12
CA LEU A 532 -17.64 -8.88 -8.45
C LEU A 532 -18.67 -7.74 -8.36
N ASN A 533 -18.26 -6.61 -7.77
CA ASN A 533 -19.03 -5.37 -7.72
C ASN A 533 -18.36 -4.27 -8.54
N PHE A 534 -19.04 -3.83 -9.60
CA PHE A 534 -18.64 -2.67 -10.41
C PHE A 534 -19.41 -1.39 -10.05
N ASN A 535 -20.45 -1.48 -9.20
CA ASN A 535 -21.32 -0.37 -8.83
C ASN A 535 -20.91 0.25 -7.48
N ASN A 536 -20.07 1.28 -7.53
CA ASN A 536 -19.46 1.93 -6.38
C ASN A 536 -18.80 0.95 -5.39
N PRO A 537 -17.85 0.10 -5.83
CA PRO A 537 -17.04 -0.72 -4.94
C PRO A 537 -16.18 0.14 -3.99
N PRO A 538 -15.59 -0.47 -2.94
CA PRO A 538 -14.55 0.16 -2.14
C PRO A 538 -13.45 0.72 -3.03
N ARG A 539 -13.02 1.95 -2.77
CA ARG A 539 -11.89 2.61 -3.43
C ARG A 539 -10.89 2.99 -2.35
N ARG A 540 -9.59 2.75 -2.58
CA ARG A 540 -8.47 3.11 -1.68
C ARG A 540 -7.12 2.88 -2.37
N ASP A 541 -5.99 3.09 -1.68
CA ASP A 541 -4.65 2.85 -2.23
C ASP A 541 -3.97 1.57 -1.70
N THR A 542 -4.43 0.98 -0.58
CA THR A 542 -3.85 -0.26 -0.02
C THR A 542 -4.94 -1.25 0.41
N ALA A 543 -4.98 -2.46 -0.16
CA ALA A 543 -6.01 -3.48 0.15
C ALA A 543 -5.42 -4.89 0.32
N THR A 544 -6.11 -5.73 1.10
CA THR A 544 -5.59 -7.04 1.51
C THR A 544 -5.89 -8.12 0.47
N LEU A 545 -4.84 -8.68 -0.12
CA LEU A 545 -4.89 -10.00 -0.77
C LEU A 545 -5.12 -11.06 0.32
N PRO A 546 -6.24 -11.82 0.31
CA PRO A 546 -6.52 -12.80 1.35
C PRO A 546 -5.52 -13.97 1.34
N SER A 547 -5.39 -14.65 2.48
CA SER A 547 -4.55 -15.85 2.64
C SER A 547 -4.90 -16.92 1.60
N LYS A 548 -3.92 -17.25 0.74
CA LYS A 548 -4.11 -18.14 -0.43
C LYS A 548 -5.29 -17.75 -1.35
N GLY A 549 -5.62 -16.47 -1.41
CA GLY A 549 -6.81 -15.95 -2.07
C GLY A 549 -6.53 -15.24 -3.38
N TRP A 550 -7.50 -14.41 -3.75
CA TRP A 550 -7.46 -13.46 -4.85
C TRP A 550 -8.07 -12.11 -4.44
N LEU A 551 -7.58 -11.06 -5.06
CA LEU A 551 -8.01 -9.67 -4.93
C LEU A 551 -8.12 -9.10 -6.35
N ALA A 552 -9.34 -8.75 -6.74
CA ALA A 552 -9.65 -8.17 -8.03
C ALA A 552 -9.68 -6.64 -7.90
N LEU A 553 -8.71 -5.99 -8.55
CA LEU A 553 -8.53 -4.55 -8.56
C LEU A 553 -8.89 -3.96 -9.92
N ALA A 554 -9.33 -2.70 -9.95
CA ALA A 554 -9.47 -1.91 -11.16
C ALA A 554 -8.97 -0.49 -10.95
N PHE A 555 -8.29 0.10 -11.93
CA PHE A 555 -7.96 1.52 -11.92
C PHE A 555 -7.98 2.14 -13.33
N PRO A 556 -8.37 3.42 -13.47
CA PRO A 556 -8.35 4.11 -14.75
C PRO A 556 -6.95 4.65 -15.05
N ALA A 557 -6.41 4.35 -16.23
CA ALA A 557 -5.14 4.89 -16.73
C ALA A 557 -5.28 6.38 -17.07
N ASN A 558 -5.31 7.24 -16.06
CA ASN A 558 -5.56 8.67 -16.18
C ASN A 558 -4.41 9.57 -15.67
N ASN A 559 -3.25 8.99 -15.36
CA ASN A 559 -2.12 9.66 -14.72
C ASN A 559 -0.78 9.14 -15.30
N PRO A 560 -0.28 9.72 -16.40
CA PRO A 560 0.93 9.22 -17.08
C PRO A 560 2.18 9.24 -16.17
N GLY A 561 2.77 8.07 -15.92
CA GLY A 561 3.92 7.92 -15.02
C GLY A 561 4.51 6.51 -14.99
N THR A 562 5.32 6.23 -13.97
CA THR A 562 5.89 4.91 -13.66
C THR A 562 5.52 4.55 -12.22
N TRP A 563 4.49 3.72 -12.05
CA TRP A 563 3.83 3.51 -10.76
C TRP A 563 4.10 2.11 -10.22
N LEU A 564 4.65 2.02 -9.01
CA LEU A 564 4.86 0.74 -8.33
C LEU A 564 3.53 0.16 -7.82
N MET A 565 3.35 -1.16 -7.96
CA MET A 565 2.38 -1.95 -7.20
C MET A 565 3.12 -3.05 -6.45
N HIS A 566 2.99 -3.10 -5.13
CA HIS A 566 3.79 -3.99 -4.29
C HIS A 566 3.06 -4.47 -3.03
N CYS A 567 3.63 -5.47 -2.36
CA CYS A 567 3.25 -5.79 -0.99
C CYS A 567 3.91 -4.79 -0.01
N HIS A 568 3.11 -4.15 0.84
CA HIS A 568 3.59 -3.14 1.79
C HIS A 568 4.25 -3.72 3.07
N ILE A 569 4.34 -5.04 3.20
CA ILE A 569 5.24 -5.67 4.17
C ILE A 569 6.67 -5.46 3.64
N ALA A 570 7.48 -4.65 4.34
CA ALA A 570 8.77 -4.15 3.82
C ALA A 570 9.71 -5.30 3.41
N VAL A 571 9.74 -6.38 4.18
CA VAL A 571 10.58 -7.54 3.87
C VAL A 571 10.09 -8.29 2.63
N HIS A 572 8.81 -8.22 2.26
CA HIS A 572 8.28 -8.84 1.04
C HIS A 572 8.64 -8.03 -0.22
N ILE A 573 8.55 -6.70 -0.20
CA ILE A 573 9.03 -5.85 -1.30
C ILE A 573 10.56 -5.86 -1.40
N GLY A 574 11.29 -5.86 -0.28
CA GLY A 574 12.73 -6.14 -0.24
C GLY A 574 13.09 -7.50 -0.86
N GLN A 575 12.24 -8.51 -0.68
CA GLN A 575 12.39 -9.84 -1.29
C GLN A 575 11.79 -9.95 -2.71
N GLY A 576 11.32 -8.86 -3.31
CA GLY A 576 10.94 -8.77 -4.74
C GLY A 576 9.44 -8.77 -5.06
N LEU A 577 8.55 -8.66 -4.07
CA LEU A 577 7.08 -8.74 -4.28
C LEU A 577 6.48 -7.42 -4.80
N GLY A 578 6.66 -7.13 -6.10
CA GLY A 578 5.98 -6.04 -6.79
C GLY A 578 6.19 -6.06 -8.31
N VAL A 579 5.42 -5.22 -9.01
CA VAL A 579 5.54 -4.88 -10.45
C VAL A 579 5.47 -3.36 -10.60
N GLN A 580 5.79 -2.82 -11.78
CA GLN A 580 5.55 -1.41 -12.07
C GLN A 580 4.78 -1.17 -13.37
N PHE A 581 3.81 -0.27 -13.31
CA PHE A 581 3.03 0.17 -14.46
C PHE A 581 3.66 1.39 -15.12
N LEU A 582 4.13 1.22 -16.35
CA LEU A 582 4.61 2.30 -17.20
C LEU A 582 3.42 2.83 -18.01
N GLU A 583 2.73 3.80 -17.42
CA GLU A 583 1.45 4.30 -17.90
C GLU A 583 1.63 5.47 -18.87
N SER A 584 0.99 5.36 -20.04
CA SER A 584 0.86 6.43 -21.04
C SER A 584 2.19 7.11 -21.39
N LYS A 585 3.30 6.35 -21.36
CA LYS A 585 4.72 6.73 -21.53
C LYS A 585 5.01 8.02 -22.31
N ASN A 586 4.38 8.20 -23.46
CA ASN A 586 4.58 9.37 -24.35
C ASN A 586 3.92 10.67 -23.87
N GLN A 587 3.25 10.64 -22.71
CA GLN A 587 2.51 11.75 -22.08
C GLN A 587 3.01 12.06 -20.66
N ILE A 588 4.05 11.36 -20.19
CA ILE A 588 4.64 11.57 -18.85
C ILE A 588 5.13 13.00 -18.71
N VAL A 589 4.69 13.69 -17.66
CA VAL A 589 5.18 15.02 -17.30
C VAL A 589 6.56 14.85 -16.67
N MET A 590 7.60 15.09 -17.47
CA MET A 590 8.99 14.90 -17.07
C MET A 590 9.40 15.92 -15.99
N PRO A 591 10.15 15.50 -14.95
CA PRO A 591 10.79 16.43 -14.02
C PRO A 591 11.90 17.23 -14.72
N ASP A 592 12.44 18.23 -14.02
CA ASP A 592 13.62 18.97 -14.49
C ASP A 592 14.80 18.01 -14.71
N GLN A 593 15.18 17.83 -15.98
CA GLN A 593 16.22 16.90 -16.39
C GLN A 593 17.61 17.30 -15.85
N GLY A 594 17.84 18.58 -15.53
CA GLY A 594 19.06 19.07 -14.89
C GLY A 594 19.15 18.64 -13.43
N LYS A 595 18.07 18.85 -12.65
CA LYS A 595 17.95 18.35 -11.27
C LYS A 595 18.10 16.82 -11.23
N PHE A 596 17.30 16.12 -12.04
CA PHE A 596 17.28 14.65 -12.11
C PHE A 596 18.67 14.09 -12.45
N LYS A 597 19.33 14.62 -13.49
CA LYS A 597 20.68 14.16 -13.85
C LYS A 597 21.68 14.46 -12.74
N SER A 598 21.61 15.61 -12.08
CA SER A 598 22.53 15.94 -10.98
C SER A 598 22.40 14.97 -9.80
N GLN A 599 21.16 14.63 -9.41
CA GLN A 599 20.85 13.63 -8.37
C GLN A 599 21.42 12.27 -8.75
N CYS A 600 21.19 11.81 -9.98
CA CYS A 600 21.72 10.54 -10.48
C CYS A 600 23.25 10.53 -10.66
N ASP A 601 23.89 11.63 -11.07
CA ASP A 601 25.34 11.76 -11.16
C ASP A 601 25.99 11.69 -9.76
N ASN A 602 25.41 12.39 -8.78
CA ASN A 602 25.86 12.37 -7.38
C ASN A 602 25.67 10.96 -6.76
N TRP A 603 24.53 10.32 -6.99
CA TRP A 603 24.26 8.97 -6.54
C TRP A 603 25.22 7.94 -7.15
N ASN A 604 25.38 7.91 -8.48
CA ASN A 604 26.29 6.96 -9.15
C ASN A 604 27.75 7.13 -8.68
N LYS A 605 28.17 8.37 -8.42
CA LYS A 605 29.49 8.69 -7.83
C LYS A 605 29.64 8.14 -6.40
N PHE A 606 28.58 8.15 -5.58
CA PHE A 606 28.57 7.54 -4.25
C PHE A 606 28.53 6.00 -4.34
N GLN A 607 27.62 5.43 -5.15
CA GLN A 607 27.43 3.99 -5.35
C GLN A 607 28.72 3.28 -5.79
N ALA A 608 29.57 3.95 -6.57
CA ALA A 608 30.88 3.43 -6.98
C ALA A 608 31.88 3.17 -5.82
N GLY A 609 31.66 3.77 -4.65
CA GLY A 609 32.52 3.64 -3.47
C GLY A 609 31.78 3.35 -2.15
N MET A 610 30.49 3.02 -2.20
CA MET A 610 29.65 2.89 -1.00
C MET A 610 30.08 1.72 -0.10
N PRO A 611 30.04 1.87 1.24
CA PRO A 611 30.61 0.90 2.18
C PRO A 611 29.83 -0.41 2.26
N TYR A 612 28.53 -0.38 1.95
CA TYR A 612 27.64 -1.54 1.98
C TYR A 612 27.02 -1.75 0.60
N LYS A 613 27.00 -3.01 0.15
CA LYS A 613 26.37 -3.39 -1.12
C LYS A 613 24.89 -3.63 -0.92
N LYS A 614 24.09 -3.34 -1.95
CA LYS A 614 22.70 -3.81 -2.01
C LYS A 614 22.64 -5.34 -1.87
N TYR A 615 21.64 -5.82 -1.16
CA TYR A 615 21.44 -7.24 -0.85
C TYR A 615 19.98 -7.70 -0.99
N ASP A 616 19.09 -6.79 -1.38
CA ASP A 616 17.64 -6.97 -1.57
C ASP A 616 17.21 -6.34 -2.92
N SER A 617 15.90 -6.19 -3.16
CA SER A 617 15.33 -5.56 -4.35
C SER A 617 15.76 -4.11 -4.54
N GLY A 618 16.07 -3.40 -3.44
CA GLY A 618 16.35 -1.96 -3.37
C GLY A 618 15.15 -1.07 -3.05
N LEU A 619 13.99 -1.65 -2.73
CA LEU A 619 12.71 -0.98 -2.53
C LEU A 619 12.10 -1.32 -1.17
#